data_AF-A0A1F3T2A3-F1
#
_entry.id   AF-A0A1F3T2A3-F1
#
_cell.length_a   1.000
_cell.length_b   1.000
_cell.length_c   1.000
_cell.angle_alpha   90.00
_cell.angle_beta   90.00
_cell.angle_gamma   90.00
#
_symmetry.space_group_name_H-M   'P 1'
#
loop_
_entity.id
_entity.type
_entity.pdbx_description
1 polymer ?
#
loop_
_entity_poly.entity_id
_entity_poly.type
_entity_poly.pdbx_seq_one_letter_code
_entity_poly.pdbx_strand_id
1 'polypeptide(L)'
;MKKLLIAILALSFSSVVMAEDHPIATITGTGIDLKTYDHAIAGSIRDFLVWGFVDEATFSSELIMRRDGQIVRANFKKDGDKIGGVIQQQIDGKSRETAIYLKGINKEQKALLLEIAGEPVTVTIQFDKIENDHFINPVYTATIRGETVSFRLEGDACYGFSFHLAALILGAYAH
;
A
#
# COMPACT_ATOMS: atom_id res chain seq x y z
N MET A 1 -15.78 20.78 59.90
CA MET A 1 -15.75 19.31 59.79
C MET A 1 -17.09 18.80 59.28
N LYS A 2 -17.19 18.50 57.97
CA LYS A 2 -18.17 17.57 57.40
C LYS A 2 -17.81 17.34 55.93
N LYS A 3 -17.03 16.26 55.71
CA LYS A 3 -17.17 15.24 54.65
C LYS A 3 -17.32 15.79 53.23
N LEU A 4 -16.29 15.85 52.37
CA LEU A 4 -15.51 14.73 51.80
C LEU A 4 -16.40 13.57 51.33
N LEU A 5 -16.15 13.13 50.08
CA LEU A 5 -16.79 12.06 49.30
C LEU A 5 -18.02 12.47 48.48
N ILE A 6 -17.79 13.02 47.29
CA ILE A 6 -18.31 12.47 46.00
C ILE A 6 -17.27 12.78 44.91
N ALA A 7 -16.14 12.07 44.98
CA ALA A 7 -15.28 11.82 43.83
C ALA A 7 -15.27 10.28 43.68
N ILE A 8 -15.13 9.79 42.45
CA ILE A 8 -15.25 8.37 42.03
C ILE A 8 -16.67 8.02 41.51
N LEU A 9 -17.02 8.61 40.37
CA LEU A 9 -17.82 7.89 39.36
C LEU A 9 -17.37 8.29 37.94
N ALA A 10 -16.06 8.45 37.76
CA ALA A 10 -15.42 8.49 36.46
C ALA A 10 -14.72 7.15 36.23
N LEU A 11 -15.48 6.05 36.34
CA LEU A 11 -15.04 4.74 35.88
C LEU A 11 -15.10 4.77 34.35
N SER A 12 -14.02 5.29 33.76
CA SER A 12 -13.26 4.61 32.73
C SER A 12 -14.01 3.48 32.03
N PHE A 13 -14.88 3.84 31.09
CA PHE A 13 -15.07 3.02 29.90
C PHE A 13 -13.81 3.19 29.06
N SER A 14 -12.73 2.55 29.49
CA SER A 14 -11.59 2.28 28.64
C SER A 14 -12.14 1.35 27.58
N SER A 15 -12.49 1.89 26.41
CA SER A 15 -12.72 1.10 25.21
C SER A 15 -11.46 0.27 25.03
N VAL A 16 -11.54 -1.00 25.38
CA VAL A 16 -10.55 -1.99 24.99
C VAL A 16 -10.71 -2.03 23.48
N VAL A 17 -9.87 -1.28 22.78
CA VAL A 17 -9.59 -1.53 21.36
C VAL A 17 -9.06 -2.94 21.36
N MET A 18 -9.95 -3.91 21.12
CA MET A 18 -9.55 -5.27 20.84
C MET A 18 -8.73 -5.13 19.56
N ALA A 19 -7.42 -5.30 19.67
CA ALA A 19 -6.58 -5.45 18.50
C ALA A 19 -7.16 -6.62 17.71
N GLU A 20 -7.76 -6.32 16.56
CA GLU A 20 -8.20 -7.37 15.65
C GLU A 20 -6.93 -8.16 15.26
N ASP A 21 -7.03 -9.48 15.38
CA ASP A 21 -5.93 -10.36 15.01
C ASP A 21 -5.84 -10.32 13.48
N HIS A 22 -4.82 -9.64 12.96
CA HIS A 22 -4.55 -9.59 11.51
C HIS A 22 -3.57 -10.72 11.18
N PRO A 23 -4.04 -11.88 10.69
CA PRO A 23 -3.13 -12.96 10.36
C PRO A 23 -2.14 -12.49 9.29
N ILE A 24 -0.93 -13.05 9.31
CA ILE A 24 0.03 -12.82 8.23
C ILE A 24 -0.60 -13.30 6.92
N ALA A 25 -0.75 -12.38 5.98
CA ALA A 25 -1.28 -12.63 4.65
C ALA A 25 -0.15 -12.69 3.62
N THR A 26 -0.43 -13.34 2.49
CA THR A 26 0.53 -13.46 1.38
C THR A 26 0.11 -12.55 0.24
N ILE A 27 1.08 -11.97 -0.46
CA ILE A 27 0.86 -11.33 -1.74
C ILE A 27 1.76 -12.00 -2.78
N THR A 28 1.17 -12.68 -3.76
CA THR A 28 1.92 -13.41 -4.79
C THR A 28 1.49 -13.00 -6.20
N GLY A 29 2.42 -13.06 -7.15
CA GLY A 29 2.15 -12.65 -8.52
C GLY A 29 3.34 -12.82 -9.46
N THR A 30 3.24 -12.27 -10.66
CA THR A 30 4.33 -12.29 -11.65
C THR A 30 5.57 -11.60 -11.08
N GLY A 31 6.60 -12.37 -10.71
CA GLY A 31 7.80 -11.82 -10.08
C GLY A 31 7.54 -11.11 -8.75
N ILE A 32 6.49 -11.47 -8.02
CA ILE A 32 6.11 -10.86 -6.74
C ILE A 32 5.91 -11.98 -5.72
N ASP A 33 6.64 -11.92 -4.61
CA ASP A 33 6.47 -12.81 -3.46
C ASP A 33 6.69 -12.02 -2.17
N LEU A 34 5.59 -11.65 -1.51
CA LEU A 34 5.56 -10.82 -0.32
C LEU A 34 4.71 -11.45 0.78
N LYS A 35 5.00 -11.05 2.01
CA LYS A 35 4.13 -11.20 3.17
C LYS A 35 3.66 -9.84 3.63
N THR A 36 2.43 -9.78 4.12
CA THR A 36 1.88 -8.61 4.80
C THR A 36 1.42 -9.00 6.20
N TYR A 37 1.66 -8.12 7.16
CA TYR A 37 1.12 -8.21 8.50
C TYR A 37 0.73 -6.82 8.92
N ASP A 38 -0.54 -6.64 9.28
CA ASP A 38 -1.12 -5.30 9.43
C ASP A 38 -0.84 -4.49 8.14
N HIS A 39 -0.31 -3.28 8.27
CA HIS A 39 0.01 -2.39 7.15
C HIS A 39 1.46 -2.49 6.65
N ALA A 40 2.24 -3.47 7.15
CA ALA A 40 3.62 -3.69 6.72
C ALA A 40 3.71 -4.81 5.70
N ILE A 41 4.42 -4.57 4.59
CA ILE A 41 4.74 -5.57 3.56
C ILE A 41 6.24 -5.83 3.49
N ALA A 42 6.64 -7.07 3.21
CA ALA A 42 8.05 -7.41 2.98
C ALA A 42 8.21 -8.63 2.08
N GLY A 43 9.27 -8.67 1.28
CA GLY A 43 9.61 -9.82 0.45
C GLY A 43 10.38 -9.41 -0.80
N SER A 44 10.06 -9.99 -1.94
CA SER A 44 10.72 -9.72 -3.21
C SER A 44 9.77 -9.25 -4.31
N ILE A 45 10.26 -8.30 -5.11
CA ILE A 45 9.64 -7.88 -6.37
C ILE A 45 10.75 -7.90 -7.42
N ARG A 46 10.65 -8.81 -8.38
CA ARG A 46 11.69 -9.12 -9.36
C ARG A 46 13.01 -9.43 -8.66
N ASP A 47 14.00 -8.57 -8.86
CA ASP A 47 15.35 -8.66 -8.30
C ASP A 47 15.59 -7.68 -7.15
N PHE A 48 14.53 -7.05 -6.63
CA PHE A 48 14.57 -6.21 -5.44
C PHE A 48 14.09 -6.97 -4.20
N LEU A 49 14.84 -6.82 -3.11
CA LEU A 49 14.29 -7.03 -1.76
C LEU A 49 13.52 -5.76 -1.39
N VAL A 50 12.26 -5.91 -0.99
CA VAL A 50 11.39 -4.78 -0.67
C VAL A 50 10.84 -4.88 0.75
N TRP A 51 10.66 -3.71 1.37
CA TRP A 51 9.88 -3.50 2.57
C TRP A 51 9.01 -2.27 2.35
N GLY A 52 7.77 -2.31 2.80
CA GLY A 52 6.89 -1.16 2.76
C GLY A 52 6.00 -1.09 3.99
N PHE A 53 5.51 0.09 4.29
CA PHE A 53 4.61 0.33 5.41
C PHE A 53 3.60 1.39 5.03
N VAL A 54 2.32 1.12 5.28
CA VAL A 54 1.23 2.07 5.11
C VAL A 54 0.86 2.66 6.48
N ASP A 55 0.92 3.97 6.59
CA ASP A 55 0.40 4.71 7.74
C ASP A 55 -0.99 5.25 7.39
N GLU A 56 -2.02 4.54 7.83
CA GLU A 56 -3.40 4.95 7.60
C GLU A 56 -3.75 6.27 8.27
N ALA A 57 -3.13 6.60 9.42
CA ALA A 57 -3.43 7.82 10.16
C ALA A 57 -3.02 9.07 9.38
N THR A 58 -1.95 8.97 8.59
CA THR A 58 -1.45 10.07 7.74
C THR A 58 -1.73 9.89 6.26
N PHE A 59 -2.40 8.79 5.87
CA PHE A 59 -2.65 8.40 4.48
C PHE A 59 -1.36 8.45 3.65
N SER A 60 -0.32 7.81 4.17
CA SER A 60 1.01 7.77 3.56
C SER A 60 1.56 6.35 3.54
N SER A 61 2.55 6.10 2.70
CA SER A 61 3.28 4.84 2.74
C SER A 61 4.75 5.02 2.38
N GLU A 62 5.63 4.30 3.07
CA GLU A 62 7.05 4.23 2.78
C GLU A 62 7.36 2.95 1.99
N LEU A 63 8.25 3.06 1.01
CA LEU A 63 8.89 1.96 0.31
C LEU A 63 10.38 2.02 0.54
N ILE A 64 10.96 0.90 0.92
CA ILE A 64 12.40 0.67 0.97
C ILE A 64 12.72 -0.52 0.07
N MET A 65 13.60 -0.31 -0.90
CA MET A 65 14.08 -1.38 -1.78
C MET A 65 15.59 -1.51 -1.66
N ARG A 66 16.08 -2.74 -1.81
CA ARG A 66 17.50 -3.03 -1.84
C ARG A 66 17.85 -3.89 -3.04
N ARG A 67 18.87 -3.44 -3.78
CA ARG A 67 19.46 -4.14 -4.92
C ARG A 67 20.90 -3.68 -5.11
N ASP A 68 21.80 -4.61 -5.42
CA ASP A 68 23.20 -4.32 -5.80
C ASP A 68 23.93 -3.37 -4.85
N GLY A 69 23.71 -3.56 -3.54
CA GLY A 69 24.33 -2.76 -2.48
C GLY A 69 23.71 -1.38 -2.23
N GLN A 70 22.70 -0.98 -3.01
CA GLN A 70 22.01 0.29 -2.85
C GLN A 70 20.72 0.13 -2.04
N ILE A 71 20.38 1.16 -1.28
CA ILE A 71 19.07 1.30 -0.61
C ILE A 71 18.34 2.45 -1.29
N VAL A 72 17.19 2.14 -1.88
CA VAL A 72 16.27 3.09 -2.49
C VAL A 72 15.12 3.31 -1.53
N ARG A 73 14.72 4.57 -1.31
CA ARG A 73 13.58 4.92 -0.47
C ARG A 73 12.62 5.83 -1.21
N ALA A 74 11.32 5.60 -1.04
CA ALA A 74 10.28 6.46 -1.57
C ALA A 74 9.15 6.62 -0.55
N ASN A 75 8.50 7.78 -0.58
CA ASN A 75 7.31 8.05 0.22
C ASN A 75 6.17 8.39 -0.73
N PHE A 76 5.03 7.73 -0.55
CA PHE A 76 3.80 8.01 -1.27
C PHE A 76 2.82 8.67 -0.31
N LYS A 77 2.47 9.92 -0.58
CA LYS A 77 1.59 10.71 0.28
C LYS A 77 0.89 11.80 -0.54
N LYS A 78 0.01 12.55 0.11
CA LYS A 78 -0.54 13.76 -0.50
C LYS A 78 0.56 14.80 -0.74
N ASP A 79 0.61 15.32 -1.96
CA ASP A 79 1.49 16.41 -2.40
C ASP A 79 0.67 17.38 -3.26
N GLY A 80 0.27 18.50 -2.66
CA GLY A 80 -0.72 19.42 -3.25
C GLY A 80 -2.03 18.70 -3.57
N ASP A 81 -2.41 18.73 -4.84
CA ASP A 81 -3.63 18.10 -5.37
C ASP A 81 -3.43 16.65 -5.83
N LYS A 82 -2.22 16.10 -5.66
CA LYS A 82 -1.87 14.74 -6.06
C LYS A 82 -1.65 13.86 -4.84
N ILE A 83 -1.80 12.55 -5.02
CA ILE A 83 -1.39 11.55 -4.04
C ILE A 83 -0.44 10.60 -4.74
N GLY A 84 0.77 10.43 -4.21
CA GLY A 84 1.80 9.65 -4.88
C GLY A 84 3.20 10.01 -4.40
N GLY A 85 4.20 9.65 -5.20
CA GLY A 85 5.61 9.78 -4.84
C GLY A 85 6.53 9.45 -6.00
N VAL A 86 7.82 9.69 -5.80
CA VAL A 86 8.87 9.40 -6.79
C VAL A 86 9.88 8.44 -6.16
N ILE A 87 10.13 7.33 -6.85
CA ILE A 87 11.20 6.40 -6.53
C ILE A 87 12.45 6.88 -7.26
N GLN A 88 13.54 7.13 -6.54
CA GLN A 88 14.79 7.64 -7.11
C GLN A 88 15.95 6.70 -6.76
N GLN A 89 16.74 6.32 -7.77
CA GLN A 89 17.95 5.51 -7.64
C GLN A 89 19.10 6.15 -8.43
N GLN A 90 20.34 5.96 -7.98
CA GLN A 90 21.54 6.36 -8.73
C GLN A 90 22.18 5.12 -9.40
N ILE A 91 22.24 5.10 -10.73
CA ILE A 91 22.87 4.01 -11.50
C ILE A 91 23.97 4.63 -12.35
N ASP A 92 25.22 4.19 -12.16
CA ASP A 92 26.40 4.71 -12.88
C ASP A 92 26.51 6.25 -12.86
N GLY A 93 26.20 6.85 -11.71
CA GLY A 93 26.21 8.30 -11.53
C GLY A 93 25.05 9.06 -12.20
N LYS A 94 24.05 8.35 -12.74
CA LYS A 94 22.84 8.92 -13.31
C LYS A 94 21.63 8.66 -12.40
N SER A 95 20.79 9.67 -12.22
CA SER A 95 19.50 9.49 -11.55
C SER A 95 18.53 8.74 -12.45
N ARG A 96 17.93 7.66 -11.93
CA ARG A 96 16.77 6.99 -12.48
C ARG A 96 15.57 7.30 -11.58
N GLU A 97 14.50 7.79 -12.17
CA GLU A 97 13.29 8.16 -11.44
C GLU A 97 12.07 7.38 -11.94
N THR A 98 11.16 7.07 -11.03
CA THR A 98 9.86 6.47 -11.37
C THR A 98 8.80 7.14 -10.51
N ALA A 99 8.09 8.08 -11.11
CA ALA A 99 6.99 8.79 -10.48
C ALA A 99 5.70 7.96 -10.53
N ILE A 100 4.91 8.00 -9.47
CA ILE A 100 3.65 7.27 -9.33
C ILE A 100 2.64 8.18 -8.69
N TYR A 101 1.52 8.43 -9.38
CA TYR A 101 0.47 9.28 -8.85
C TYR A 101 -0.91 8.67 -9.09
N LEU A 102 -1.78 8.76 -8.09
CA LEU A 102 -3.21 8.48 -8.23
C LEU A 102 -3.86 9.62 -9.04
N LYS A 103 -4.50 9.24 -10.15
CA LYS A 103 -5.33 10.13 -10.96
C LYS A 103 -6.81 10.05 -10.60
N GLY A 104 -7.24 8.91 -10.08
CA GLY A 104 -8.62 8.73 -9.63
C GLY A 104 -8.96 7.28 -9.35
N ILE A 105 -10.21 7.07 -8.95
CA ILE A 105 -10.78 5.75 -8.68
C ILE A 105 -12.03 5.60 -9.53
N ASN A 106 -12.08 4.57 -10.37
CA ASN A 106 -13.30 4.18 -11.06
C ASN A 106 -14.02 3.10 -10.25
N LYS A 107 -15.00 3.51 -9.44
CA LYS A 107 -15.75 2.59 -8.57
C LYS A 107 -16.65 1.65 -9.36
N GLU A 108 -17.12 2.03 -10.54
CA GLU A 108 -17.98 1.18 -11.38
C GLU A 108 -17.17 0.01 -11.94
N GLN A 109 -16.03 0.32 -12.56
CA GLN A 109 -15.11 -0.66 -13.15
C GLN A 109 -14.19 -1.35 -12.12
N LYS A 110 -14.29 -0.98 -10.84
CA LYS A 110 -13.43 -1.49 -9.75
C LYS A 110 -11.95 -1.33 -10.10
N ALA A 111 -11.57 -0.09 -10.45
CA ALA A 111 -10.22 0.20 -10.92
C ALA A 111 -9.60 1.42 -10.25
N LEU A 112 -8.28 1.38 -10.08
CA LEU A 112 -7.45 2.53 -9.74
C LEU A 112 -6.87 3.09 -11.04
N LEU A 113 -6.92 4.42 -11.19
CA LEU A 113 -6.31 5.12 -12.31
C LEU A 113 -5.02 5.75 -11.81
N LEU A 114 -3.89 5.21 -12.24
CA LEU A 114 -2.55 5.67 -11.87
C LEU A 114 -1.87 6.34 -13.06
N GLU A 115 -0.83 7.11 -12.78
CA GLU A 115 0.19 7.51 -13.73
C GLU A 115 1.54 7.02 -13.22
N ILE A 116 2.19 6.14 -13.98
CA ILE A 116 3.48 5.53 -13.63
C ILE A 116 4.50 5.95 -14.69
N ALA A 117 5.57 6.61 -14.27
CA ALA A 117 6.60 7.16 -15.15
C ALA A 117 6.03 8.06 -16.28
N GLY A 118 4.93 8.77 -16.00
CA GLY A 118 4.24 9.63 -16.96
C GLY A 118 3.23 8.93 -17.87
N GLU A 119 3.09 7.60 -17.79
CA GLU A 119 2.12 6.84 -18.57
C GLU A 119 0.86 6.55 -17.76
N PRO A 120 -0.35 6.70 -18.33
CA PRO A 120 -1.58 6.31 -17.66
C PRO A 120 -1.66 4.79 -17.52
N VAL A 121 -1.90 4.31 -16.30
CA VAL A 121 -2.01 2.89 -15.97
C VAL A 121 -3.33 2.64 -15.25
N THR A 122 -4.14 1.74 -15.79
CA THR A 122 -5.36 1.26 -15.12
C THR A 122 -5.03 -0.02 -14.36
N VAL A 123 -5.27 0.00 -13.04
CA VAL A 123 -5.17 -1.19 -12.19
C VAL A 123 -6.58 -1.70 -11.94
N THR A 124 -6.93 -2.83 -12.56
CA THR A 124 -8.22 -3.49 -12.34
C THR A 124 -8.14 -4.35 -11.08
N ILE A 125 -9.17 -4.28 -10.24
CA ILE A 125 -9.30 -5.06 -9.01
C ILE A 125 -10.42 -6.10 -9.20
N GLN A 126 -10.03 -7.36 -9.26
CA GLN A 126 -10.95 -8.49 -9.11
C GLN A 126 -10.93 -8.96 -7.66
N PHE A 127 -12.02 -9.52 -7.15
CA PHE A 127 -12.13 -9.94 -5.75
C PHE A 127 -13.22 -11.00 -5.63
N ASP A 128 -13.18 -11.80 -4.56
CA ASP A 128 -14.13 -12.88 -4.34
C ASP A 128 -15.50 -12.31 -3.92
N LYS A 129 -15.50 -11.34 -3.01
CA LYS A 129 -16.69 -10.59 -2.55
C LYS A 129 -16.29 -9.25 -1.91
N ILE A 130 -17.28 -8.42 -1.61
CA ILE A 130 -17.12 -7.22 -0.77
C ILE A 130 -17.76 -7.51 0.59
N GLU A 131 -17.04 -7.22 1.67
CA GLU A 131 -17.52 -7.32 3.04
C GLU A 131 -17.00 -6.13 3.84
N ASN A 132 -17.90 -5.41 4.55
CA ASN A 132 -17.56 -4.22 5.33
C ASN A 132 -16.71 -3.18 4.57
N ASP A 133 -17.05 -2.90 3.30
CA ASP A 133 -16.29 -2.01 2.40
C ASP A 133 -14.87 -2.48 2.03
N HIS A 134 -14.53 -3.75 2.28
CA HIS A 134 -13.26 -4.36 1.89
C HIS A 134 -13.45 -5.37 0.75
N PHE A 135 -12.48 -5.40 -0.16
CA PHE A 135 -12.34 -6.44 -1.16
C PHE A 135 -11.75 -7.69 -0.51
N ILE A 136 -12.40 -8.84 -0.63
CA ILE A 136 -11.87 -10.10 -0.10
C ILE A 136 -11.04 -10.81 -1.18
N ASN A 137 -9.81 -11.17 -0.81
CA ASN A 137 -8.76 -11.75 -1.63
C ASN A 137 -8.55 -11.06 -2.99
N PRO A 138 -8.29 -9.74 -3.02
CA PRO A 138 -8.24 -9.00 -4.26
C PRO A 138 -7.06 -9.43 -5.14
N VAL A 139 -7.31 -9.46 -6.45
CA VAL A 139 -6.32 -9.62 -7.51
C VAL A 139 -6.23 -8.30 -8.27
N TYR A 140 -5.04 -7.73 -8.28
CA TYR A 140 -4.72 -6.48 -8.95
C TYR A 140 -4.04 -6.80 -10.27
N THR A 141 -4.51 -6.22 -11.36
CA THR A 141 -3.92 -6.43 -12.69
C THR A 141 -3.72 -5.11 -13.41
N ALA A 142 -2.55 -4.91 -14.00
CA ALA A 142 -2.19 -3.74 -14.78
C ALA A 142 -1.26 -4.13 -15.94
N THR A 143 -1.22 -3.29 -16.98
CA THR A 143 -0.22 -3.42 -18.05
C THR A 143 0.77 -2.26 -17.92
N ILE A 144 2.05 -2.57 -17.76
CA ILE A 144 3.14 -1.60 -17.60
C ILE A 144 4.18 -1.90 -18.68
N ARG A 145 4.47 -0.92 -19.55
CA ARG A 145 5.42 -1.06 -20.67
C ARG A 145 5.17 -2.31 -21.55
N GLY A 146 3.90 -2.64 -21.77
CA GLY A 146 3.47 -3.80 -22.56
C GLY A 146 3.46 -5.14 -21.83
N GLU A 147 3.88 -5.18 -20.56
CA GLU A 147 3.89 -6.38 -19.74
C GLU A 147 2.69 -6.38 -18.77
N THR A 148 1.95 -7.49 -18.72
CA THR A 148 0.88 -7.67 -17.74
C THR A 148 1.47 -8.08 -16.39
N VAL A 149 1.22 -7.24 -15.38
CA VAL A 149 1.56 -7.48 -13.98
C VAL A 149 0.29 -7.84 -13.25
N SER A 150 0.31 -8.96 -12.52
CA SER A 150 -0.82 -9.39 -11.70
C SER A 150 -0.33 -9.90 -10.36
N PHE A 151 -1.01 -9.51 -9.28
CA PHE A 151 -0.75 -10.02 -7.94
C PHE A 151 -2.03 -10.16 -7.12
N ARG A 152 -2.10 -11.21 -6.29
CA ARG A 152 -3.22 -11.51 -5.39
C ARG A 152 -2.80 -11.28 -3.95
N LEU A 153 -3.62 -10.58 -3.18
CA LEU A 153 -3.55 -10.53 -1.72
C LEU A 153 -4.43 -11.64 -1.13
N GLU A 154 -3.90 -12.48 -0.26
CA GLU A 154 -4.64 -13.44 0.57
C GLU A 154 -5.12 -12.77 1.85
N GLY A 155 -6.08 -11.87 1.73
CA GLY A 155 -6.58 -11.04 2.82
C GLY A 155 -7.61 -10.07 2.29
N ASP A 156 -7.85 -8.98 3.01
CA ASP A 156 -8.79 -7.95 2.61
C ASP A 156 -8.13 -6.59 2.40
N ALA A 157 -8.73 -5.75 1.56
CA ALA A 157 -8.25 -4.40 1.32
C ALA A 157 -9.39 -3.45 1.00
N CYS A 158 -9.41 -2.28 1.64
CA CYS A 158 -10.24 -1.18 1.21
C CYS A 158 -9.63 -0.47 -0.03
N TYR A 159 -10.33 0.51 -0.61
CA TYR A 159 -9.77 1.29 -1.74
C TYR A 159 -8.50 2.07 -1.37
N GLY A 160 -8.43 2.63 -0.16
CA GLY A 160 -7.27 3.41 0.30
C GLY A 160 -6.04 2.53 0.40
N PHE A 161 -6.15 1.41 1.12
CA PHE A 161 -5.08 0.43 1.23
C PHE A 161 -4.72 -0.17 -0.14
N SER A 162 -5.71 -0.45 -1.00
CA SER A 162 -5.48 -0.90 -2.38
C SER A 162 -4.64 0.08 -3.20
N PHE A 163 -4.84 1.39 -3.04
CA PHE A 163 -4.00 2.40 -3.68
C PHE A 163 -2.55 2.31 -3.18
N HIS A 164 -2.33 2.33 -1.86
CA HIS A 164 -0.98 2.27 -1.31
C HIS A 164 -0.28 0.97 -1.71
N LEU A 165 -0.97 -0.16 -1.65
CA LEU A 165 -0.45 -1.44 -2.09
C LEU A 165 -0.05 -1.42 -3.57
N ALA A 166 -0.90 -0.88 -4.45
CA ALA A 166 -0.58 -0.73 -5.86
C ALA A 166 0.62 0.21 -6.09
N ALA A 167 0.70 1.33 -5.36
CA ALA A 167 1.81 2.27 -5.48
C ALA A 167 3.15 1.66 -5.05
N LEU A 168 3.17 0.93 -3.91
CA LEU A 168 4.35 0.23 -3.42
C LEU A 168 4.80 -0.86 -4.41
N ILE A 169 3.88 -1.75 -4.82
CA ILE A 169 4.21 -2.94 -5.60
C ILE A 169 4.49 -2.58 -7.06
N LEU A 170 3.57 -1.89 -7.74
CA LEU A 170 3.76 -1.54 -9.16
C LEU A 170 4.88 -0.51 -9.33
N GLY A 171 5.13 0.29 -8.31
CA GLY A 171 6.25 1.19 -8.26
C GLY A 171 7.59 0.48 -8.26
N ALA A 172 7.78 -0.42 -7.31
CA ALA A 172 8.96 -1.27 -7.27
C ALA A 172 9.10 -2.09 -8.57
N TYR A 173 7.99 -2.60 -9.11
CA TYR A 173 7.99 -3.39 -10.33
C TYR A 173 8.46 -2.61 -11.58
N ALA A 174 8.02 -1.35 -11.71
CA ALA A 174 8.33 -0.49 -12.85
C ALA A 174 9.71 0.20 -12.76
N HIS A 175 10.26 0.27 -11.54
CA HIS A 175 11.60 0.78 -11.24
C HIS A 175 12.70 -0.21 -11.66
#